data_AF-A0A972EMW5-F1
#
_entry.id   AF-A0A972EMW5-F1
#
_cell.length_a   1.000
_cell.length_b   1.000
_cell.length_c   1.000
_cell.angle_alpha   90.00
_cell.angle_beta   90.00
_cell.angle_gamma   90.00
#
_symmetry.space_group_name_H-M   'P 1'
#
loop_
_entity.id
_entity.type
_entity.pdbx_description
1 polymer ?
#
loop_
_entity_poly.entity_id
_entity_poly.type
_entity_poly.pdbx_seq_one_letter_code
_entity_poly.pdbx_strand_id
1 'polypeptide(L)' 'MIELNLFDLLPHRDAMLVLDKVFLDGEIAIGKKKFTGEEWFFRGHYPDNPIV' A
#
# COMPACT_ATOMS: atom_id res chain seq x y z
N MET A 1 -8.74 -3.67 -17.18
CA MET A 1 -7.78 -3.49 -16.06
C MET A 1 -6.32 -3.48 -16.53
N ILE A 2 -5.64 -2.34 -16.37
CA ILE A 2 -4.22 -2.12 -16.71
C ILE A 2 -3.44 -1.88 -15.40
N GLU A 3 -2.35 -2.61 -15.15
CA GLU A 3 -1.46 -2.35 -14.00
C GLU A 3 -0.56 -1.15 -14.31
N LEU A 4 -0.46 -0.20 -13.38
CA LEU A 4 0.36 1.00 -13.55
C LEU A 4 1.57 0.97 -12.62
N ASN A 5 2.64 1.67 -13.00
CA ASN A 5 3.83 1.81 -12.16
C ASN A 5 3.60 2.88 -11.08
N LEU A 6 3.60 2.46 -9.81
CA LEU A 6 3.38 3.34 -8.66
C LEU A 6 4.44 4.45 -8.52
N PHE A 7 5.71 4.15 -8.81
CA PHE A 7 6.82 5.10 -8.57
C PHE A 7 6.84 6.27 -9.54
N ASP A 8 6.26 6.08 -10.73
CA ASP A 8 6.09 7.12 -11.74
C ASP A 8 4.89 8.02 -11.44
N LEU A 9 3.89 7.50 -10.73
CA LEU A 9 2.62 8.18 -10.45
C LEU A 9 2.61 8.96 -9.14
N LEU A 10 3.20 8.39 -8.09
CA LEU A 10 3.15 8.95 -6.73
C LEU A 10 4.53 9.42 -6.28
N PRO A 11 4.63 10.50 -5.50
CA PRO A 11 5.89 10.95 -4.92
C PRO A 11 6.27 10.18 -3.64
N HIS A 12 5.33 9.46 -3.03
CA HIS A 12 5.53 8.71 -1.79
C HIS A 12 6.55 7.58 -1.95
N ARG A 13 7.36 7.32 -0.92
CA ARG A 13 8.43 6.32 -0.92
C ARG A 13 8.46 5.56 0.42
N ASP A 14 9.26 4.50 0.45
CA ASP A 14 9.61 3.70 1.62
C ASP A 14 8.43 3.48 2.57
N ALA A 15 8.57 3.90 3.83
CA ALA A 15 7.61 3.73 4.90
C ALA A 15 6.21 4.31 4.64
N MET A 16 6.07 5.20 3.65
CA MET A 16 4.85 5.97 3.38
C MET A 16 4.21 5.65 2.01
N LEU A 17 4.80 4.77 1.20
CA LEU A 17 4.13 4.20 0.03
C LEU A 17 3.35 2.95 0.44
N VAL A 18 2.08 3.12 0.81
CA VAL A 18 1.23 2.05 1.37
C VAL A 18 0.35 1.37 0.29
N LEU A 19 0.92 1.16 -0.90
CA LEU A 19 0.29 0.42 -1.99
C LEU A 19 1.33 -0.52 -2.60
N ASP A 20 0.91 -1.75 -2.92
CA ASP A 20 1.78 -2.70 -3.61
C ASP A 20 1.49 -2.71 -5.11
N LYS A 21 0.22 -2.52 -5.50
CA LYS A 21 -0.23 -2.49 -6.89
C LYS A 21 -1.35 -1.49 -7.09
N VAL A 22 -1.43 -0.91 -8.28
CA VAL A 22 -2.55 -0.08 -8.71
C VAL A 22 -2.96 -0.46 -10.12
N PHE A 23 -4.27 -0.43 -10.36
CA PHE A 23 -4.85 -0.73 -11.65
C PHE A 23 -5.83 0.36 -12.08
N LEU A 24 -5.88 0.63 -13.38
CA LEU A 24 -6.94 1.43 -14.00
C LEU A 24 -7.94 0.51 -14.70
N ASP A 25 -9.22 0.68 -14.38
CA ASP A 25 -10.33 -0.01 -15.03
C ASP A 25 -11.39 1.00 -15.48
N GLY A 26 -11.30 1.42 -16.74
CA GLY A 26 -12.06 2.58 -17.23
C GLY A 26 -11.66 3.86 -16.49
N GLU A 27 -12.61 4.49 -15.83
CA GLU A 27 -12.39 5.69 -14.99
C GLU A 27 -12.15 5.35 -13.52
N ILE A 28 -12.11 4.06 -13.16
CA ILE A 28 -11.96 3.60 -11.77
C ILE A 28 -10.50 3.22 -11.50
N ALA A 29 -9.93 3.78 -10.44
CA ALA A 29 -8.64 3.35 -9.90
C ALA A 29 -8.84 2.31 -8.80
N ILE A 30 -8.12 1.19 -8.89
CA ILE A 30 -8.17 0.08 -7.93
C ILE A 30 -6.78 -0.11 -7.32
N GLY A 31 -6.63 0.23 -6.04
CA GLY A 31 -5.40 0.00 -5.28
C GLY A 31 -5.43 -1.33 -4.52
N LYS A 32 -4.28 -1.98 -4.39
CA LYS A 32 -4.12 -3.18 -3.54
C LYS A 32 -2.92 -3.00 -2.61
N LYS A 33 -3.14 -3.32 -1.34
CA LYS A 33 -2.12 -3.48 -0.31
C LYS A 33 -2.33 -4.83 0.38
N LYS A 34 -1.27 -5.63 0.47
CA LYS A 34 -1.19 -6.81 1.32
C LYS A 34 -0.41 -6.43 2.57
N PHE A 35 -1.06 -6.56 3.72
CA PHE A 35 -0.38 -6.42 5.01
C PHE A 35 0.26 -7.75 5.39
N THR A 36 1.55 -7.73 5.72
CA THR A 36 2.28 -8.95 6.12
C THR A 36 2.43 -9.08 7.63
N GLY A 37 2.28 -7.98 8.37
CA GLY A 37 2.58 -7.92 9.80
C GLY A 37 4.03 -7.52 10.08
N GLU A 38 4.87 -7.44 9.05
CA GLU A 38 6.27 -7.04 9.17
C GLU A 38 6.46 -5.51 9.04
N GLU A 39 5.41 -4.80 8.63
CA GLU A 39 5.43 -3.36 8.48
C GLU A 39 5.80 -2.67 9.80
N TRP A 40 6.62 -1.62 9.69
CA TRP A 40 7.21 -0.94 10.83
C TRP A 40 6.18 -0.44 11.86
N PHE A 41 4.98 -0.07 11.39
CA PHE A 41 3.93 0.50 12.24
C PHE A 41 3.23 -0.55 13.12
N PHE A 42 3.25 -1.84 12.77
CA PHE A 42 2.65 -2.89 13.61
C PHE A 42 3.38 -3.05 14.95
N ARG A 43 4.66 -2.66 15.05
CA ARG A 43 5.42 -2.67 16.31
C ARG A 43 4.83 -1.76 17.38
N GLY A 44 4.15 -0.70 16.96
CA GLY A 44 3.56 0.30 17.86
C GLY A 44 2.03 0.36 17.81
N HIS A 45 1.39 -0.39 16.91
CA HIS A 45 -0.06 -0.26 16.66
C HIS A 45 -0.77 -1.62 16.56
N TYR A 46 -1.03 -2.30 17.68
CA TYR A 46 -0.48 -2.05 19.02
C TYR A 46 0.44 -3.21 19.41
N PRO A 47 1.38 -3.02 20.36
CA PRO A 47 2.07 -4.16 20.98
C PRO A 47 1.05 -5.21 21.44
N ASP A 48 1.32 -6.48 21.13
CA ASP A 48 0.47 -7.65 21.41
C ASP A 48 -0.93 -7.68 20.74
N ASN A 49 -1.28 -6.65 19.95
CA ASN A 49 -2.53 -6.59 19.19
C ASN A 49 -2.35 -5.77 17.89
N PRO A 50 -1.63 -6.31 16.89
CA PRO A 50 -1.33 -5.60 15.65
C PRO A 50 -2.61 -5.34 14.85
N ILE A 51 -2.81 -4.08 14.42
CA ILE A 51 -3.98 -3.63 13.67
C ILE A 51 -3.59 -2.58 12.62
N VAL A 52 -4.36 -2.51 11.54
CA VAL A 52 -4.31 -1.50 10.49
C VAL A 52 -5.71 -1.14 10.05
#